data_AF-A0A3Q4MF86-F1
#
_entry.id   AF-A0A3Q4MF86-F1
#
_cell.length_a   1.000
_cell.length_b   1.000
_cell.length_c   1.000
_cell.angle_alpha   90.00
_cell.angle_beta   90.00
_cell.angle_gamma   90.00
#
_symmetry.space_group_name_H-M   'P 1'
#
loop_
_entity.id
_entity.type
_entity.pdbx_description
1 polymer ?
#
loop_
_entity_poly.entity_id
_entity_poly.type
_entity_poly.pdbx_seq_one_letter_code
_entity_poly.pdbx_strand_id
1 'polypeptide(L)'
;GVSGLYVGGTGWHPPLRHPPCRRTVVGPGHGVPVIGGDAALSCSPYGNSNIESKPFNWTKEETDSRKLVFLHNTGSNDRIGQDEEFQGRVSHFSDKLTQGQAYITIKNVKLTDNGKYTCNFPDRTTEILLHVGECCHETFDYSVLDGDICG
;
A
#
# COMPACT_ATOMS: atom_id res chain seq x y z
N GLY A 1 -6.24 -58.73 -38.67
CA GLY A 1 -6.19 -57.26 -38.76
C GLY A 1 -5.90 -56.69 -37.40
N VAL A 2 -4.98 -55.72 -37.34
CA VAL A 2 -4.73 -54.82 -36.20
C VAL A 2 -4.45 -53.45 -36.81
N SER A 3 -5.18 -52.42 -36.40
CA SER A 3 -5.09 -51.06 -36.95
C SER A 3 -5.61 -50.04 -35.92
N GLY A 4 -5.09 -48.82 -35.95
CA GLY A 4 -5.32 -47.77 -34.93
C GLY A 4 -4.02 -47.46 -34.17
N LEU A 5 -3.01 -46.81 -34.75
CA LEU A 5 -2.87 -45.35 -34.96
C LEU A 5 -2.91 -44.51 -33.67
N TYR A 6 -1.80 -43.81 -33.43
CA TYR A 6 -1.61 -42.80 -32.37
C TYR A 6 -2.62 -41.64 -32.52
N VAL A 7 -3.17 -41.18 -31.39
CA VAL A 7 -3.86 -39.88 -31.29
C VAL A 7 -3.25 -39.12 -30.11
N GLY A 8 -2.86 -37.87 -30.34
CA GLY A 8 -2.07 -37.08 -29.40
C GLY A 8 -2.81 -36.73 -28.11
N GLY A 9 -2.12 -36.78 -26.98
CA GLY A 9 -2.64 -36.33 -25.70
C GLY A 9 -2.58 -34.81 -25.59
N THR A 10 -3.72 -34.13 -25.70
CA THR A 10 -3.88 -32.79 -25.14
C THR A 10 -3.91 -32.91 -23.62
N GLY A 11 -2.79 -32.56 -22.98
CA GLY A 11 -2.71 -32.50 -21.52
C GLY A 11 -3.72 -31.49 -20.99
N TRP A 12 -4.68 -31.96 -20.17
CA TRP A 12 -5.58 -31.07 -19.44
C TRP A 12 -4.81 -30.39 -18.31
N HIS A 13 -4.16 -29.27 -18.62
CA HIS A 13 -3.60 -28.39 -17.59
C HIS A 13 -4.75 -27.68 -16.89
N PRO A 14 -4.91 -27.82 -15.55
CA PRO A 14 -5.87 -27.01 -14.81
C PRO A 14 -5.46 -25.53 -14.94
N PRO A 15 -6.42 -24.59 -14.99
CA PRO A 15 -6.08 -23.17 -15.03
C PRO A 15 -5.25 -22.82 -13.80
N LEU A 16 -4.04 -22.30 -14.03
CA LEU A 16 -3.15 -21.84 -12.98
C LEU A 16 -3.81 -20.66 -12.25
N ARG A 17 -4.52 -20.98 -11.17
CA ARG A 17 -4.96 -20.00 -10.17
C ARG A 17 -3.74 -19.53 -9.38
N HIS A 18 -2.92 -18.73 -10.04
CA HIS A 18 -1.92 -17.90 -9.38
C HIS A 18 -2.63 -17.11 -8.27
N PRO A 19 -2.18 -17.17 -7.01
CA PRO A 19 -2.73 -16.31 -5.96
C PRO A 19 -2.62 -14.84 -6.39
N PRO A 20 -3.61 -13.99 -6.11
CA PRO A 20 -3.40 -12.55 -6.25
C PRO A 20 -2.18 -12.17 -5.40
N CYS A 21 -1.27 -11.40 -5.98
CA CYS A 21 0.04 -11.14 -5.40
C CYS A 21 -0.05 -10.30 -4.12
N ARG A 22 -0.28 -10.96 -2.98
CA ARG A 22 -0.32 -10.33 -1.67
C ARG A 22 1.08 -10.26 -1.07
N ARG A 23 1.86 -9.26 -1.48
CA ARG A 23 3.07 -8.83 -0.75
C ARG A 23 2.80 -7.51 -0.02
N THR A 24 3.19 -7.46 1.25
CA THR A 24 2.93 -6.36 2.17
C THR A 24 4.22 -6.01 2.92
N VAL A 25 5.00 -5.05 2.38
CA VAL A 25 6.13 -4.35 3.03
C VAL A 25 6.21 -2.98 2.35
N VAL A 26 6.28 -1.77 2.94
CA VAL A 26 6.38 -1.24 4.33
C VAL A 26 7.78 -0.77 4.78
N GLY A 27 8.01 0.55 4.73
CA GLY A 27 9.17 1.25 5.32
C GLY A 27 10.19 1.76 4.28
N PRO A 28 11.05 2.73 4.64
CA PRO A 28 12.01 3.33 3.73
C PRO A 28 13.12 2.33 3.37
N GLY A 29 12.94 1.62 2.24
CA GLY A 29 14.00 0.85 1.59
C GLY A 29 13.56 -0.44 0.88
N HIS A 30 12.54 -1.15 1.39
CA HIS A 30 12.24 -2.51 0.91
C HIS A 30 10.75 -2.80 0.82
N GLY A 31 10.19 -2.63 -0.39
CA GLY A 31 8.83 -3.05 -0.75
C GLY A 31 8.01 -1.89 -1.31
N VAL A 32 7.57 -2.05 -2.56
CA VAL A 32 6.57 -1.19 -3.19
C VAL A 32 5.21 -1.84 -2.96
N PRO A 33 4.26 -1.20 -2.26
CA PRO A 33 2.89 -1.68 -2.17
C PRO A 33 2.27 -1.95 -3.53
N VAL A 34 1.70 -3.14 -3.68
CA VAL A 34 1.02 -3.60 -4.89
C VAL A 34 -0.44 -3.15 -4.84
N ILE A 35 -1.04 -2.84 -6.00
CA ILE A 35 -2.50 -2.63 -6.11
C ILE A 35 -3.27 -3.79 -5.45
N GLY A 36 -4.25 -3.48 -4.59
CA GLY A 36 -5.01 -4.46 -3.82
C GLY A 36 -4.32 -4.95 -2.53
N GLY A 37 -3.05 -4.60 -2.32
CA GLY A 37 -2.32 -4.82 -1.08
C GLY A 37 -2.61 -3.74 -0.02
N ASP A 38 -1.78 -3.71 1.02
CA ASP A 38 -1.82 -2.71 2.09
C ASP A 38 -0.49 -1.93 2.13
N ALA A 39 -0.55 -0.62 2.27
CA ALA A 39 0.60 0.27 2.46
C ALA A 39 0.64 0.75 3.90
N ALA A 40 1.82 0.83 4.51
CA ALA A 40 1.97 1.45 5.82
C ALA A 40 3.00 2.59 5.80
N LEU A 41 2.64 3.67 6.48
CA LEU A 41 3.37 4.93 6.54
C LEU A 41 3.66 5.23 8.01
N SER A 42 4.87 5.70 8.30
CA SER A 42 5.32 5.98 9.67
C SER A 42 6.24 7.19 9.70
N CYS A 43 6.00 8.09 10.66
CA CYS A 43 6.87 9.22 10.97
C CYS A 43 7.23 9.19 12.46
N SER A 44 8.45 9.62 12.79
CA SER A 44 8.93 9.73 14.19
C SER A 44 9.61 11.08 14.44
N PRO A 45 8.87 12.20 14.37
CA PRO A 45 9.45 13.54 14.34
C PRO A 45 10.12 13.97 15.66
N TYR A 46 9.89 13.25 16.77
CA TYR A 46 10.56 13.47 18.06
C TYR A 46 11.38 12.25 18.51
N GLY A 47 11.80 11.40 17.58
CA GLY A 47 12.42 10.10 17.89
C GLY A 47 11.46 9.19 18.67
N ASN A 48 11.97 8.51 19.69
CA ASN A 48 11.23 7.53 20.50
C ASN A 48 10.40 8.18 21.66
N SER A 49 10.10 9.48 21.57
CA SER A 49 9.36 10.21 22.61
C SER A 49 7.86 9.92 22.50
N ASN A 50 7.14 9.71 23.61
CA ASN A 50 5.68 9.48 23.55
C ASN A 50 4.95 10.67 22.88
N ILE A 51 4.10 10.37 21.90
CA ILE A 51 3.29 11.32 21.13
C ILE A 51 1.76 11.13 21.29
N GLU A 52 1.28 10.25 22.17
CA GLU A 52 -0.16 9.99 22.38
C GLU A 52 -0.97 11.27 22.65
N SER A 53 -0.41 12.17 23.45
CA SER A 53 -1.01 13.46 23.84
C SER A 53 -0.72 14.61 22.86
N LYS A 54 -0.14 14.33 21.68
CA LYS A 54 0.11 15.34 20.65
C LYS A 54 -0.86 15.16 19.49
N PRO A 55 -1.67 16.17 19.11
CA PRO A 55 -2.46 16.08 17.90
C PRO A 55 -1.55 16.04 16.66
N PHE A 56 -1.92 15.26 15.67
CA PHE A 56 -1.25 15.21 14.37
C PHE A 56 -2.22 14.79 13.27
N ASN A 57 -1.88 15.11 12.02
CA ASN A 57 -2.62 14.62 10.86
C ASN A 57 -1.70 14.04 9.79
N TRP A 58 -2.29 13.25 8.93
CA TRP A 58 -1.71 12.82 7.66
C TRP A 58 -2.48 13.46 6.52
N THR A 59 -1.78 14.11 5.61
CA THR A 59 -2.33 14.61 4.35
C THR A 59 -1.68 13.91 3.16
N LYS A 60 -2.41 13.79 2.05
CA LYS A 60 -1.83 13.54 0.73
C LYS A 60 -1.80 14.87 -0.02
N GLU A 61 -0.67 15.22 -0.61
CA GLU A 61 -0.56 16.34 -1.54
C GLU A 61 -1.07 15.90 -2.92
N GLU A 62 -1.95 16.71 -3.53
CA GLU A 62 -2.36 16.61 -4.92
C GLU A 62 -1.93 17.89 -5.65
N THR A 63 -2.05 17.95 -6.99
CA THR A 63 -1.61 19.11 -7.80
C THR A 63 -2.16 20.45 -7.31
N ASP A 64 -3.45 20.50 -6.99
CA ASP A 64 -4.18 21.73 -6.64
C ASP A 64 -4.85 21.68 -5.26
N SER A 65 -4.60 20.64 -4.45
CA SER A 65 -5.29 20.44 -3.17
C SER A 65 -4.53 19.54 -2.18
N ARG A 66 -5.05 19.42 -0.96
CA ARG A 66 -4.61 18.44 0.04
C ARG A 66 -5.80 17.63 0.54
N LYS A 67 -5.65 16.30 0.56
CA LYS A 67 -6.64 15.37 1.10
C LYS A 67 -6.28 14.96 2.51
N LEU A 68 -7.23 14.99 3.45
CA LEU A 68 -7.02 14.53 4.82
C LEU A 68 -7.12 13.00 4.87
N VAL A 69 -5.98 12.34 5.06
CA VAL A 69 -5.85 10.88 5.09
C VAL A 69 -6.19 10.33 6.48
N PHE A 70 -5.73 11.00 7.55
CA PHE A 70 -6.00 10.63 8.93
C PHE A 70 -5.83 11.84 9.87
N LEU A 71 -6.56 11.87 10.97
CA LEU A 71 -6.43 12.85 12.05
C LEU A 71 -6.38 12.11 13.38
N HIS A 72 -5.37 12.44 14.19
CA HIS A 72 -5.29 12.07 15.61
C HIS A 72 -5.50 13.32 16.45
N ASN A 73 -6.49 13.28 17.34
CA ASN A 73 -6.81 14.39 18.23
C ASN A 73 -6.99 13.88 19.67
N THR A 74 -6.51 14.64 20.65
CA THR A 74 -6.61 14.27 22.06
C THR A 74 -8.03 14.43 22.57
N GLY A 75 -8.77 13.32 22.67
CA GLY A 75 -10.11 13.28 23.26
C GLY A 75 -11.28 13.20 22.28
N SER A 76 -11.02 13.00 20.98
CA SER A 76 -12.06 12.75 19.97
C SER A 76 -11.59 11.67 18.99
N ASN A 77 -12.46 10.69 18.71
CA ASN A 77 -12.24 9.62 17.71
C ASN A 77 -12.79 10.02 16.33
N ASP A 78 -13.09 11.30 16.11
CA ASP A 78 -13.91 11.72 15.00
C ASP A 78 -13.11 11.77 13.69
N ARG A 79 -13.52 10.95 12.71
CA ARG A 79 -13.00 10.97 11.34
C ARG A 79 -13.52 12.18 10.53
N ILE A 80 -13.86 13.28 11.22
CA ILE A 80 -14.44 14.49 10.62
C ILE A 80 -13.47 15.08 9.61
N GLY A 81 -13.97 15.32 8.40
CA GLY A 81 -13.19 15.85 7.29
C GLY A 81 -12.21 14.87 6.64
N GLN A 82 -12.21 13.58 7.02
CA GLN A 82 -11.43 12.58 6.30
C GLN A 82 -11.94 12.47 4.86
N ASP A 83 -11.04 12.61 3.89
CA ASP A 83 -11.36 12.55 2.47
C ASP A 83 -11.98 11.18 2.09
N GLU A 84 -13.00 11.20 1.24
CA GLU A 84 -13.80 10.02 0.87
C GLU A 84 -12.95 8.88 0.31
N GLU A 85 -11.84 9.17 -0.39
CA GLU A 85 -10.95 8.16 -0.93
C GLU A 85 -10.26 7.33 0.17
N PHE A 86 -10.13 7.87 1.38
CA PHE A 86 -9.45 7.25 2.53
C PHE A 86 -10.39 6.72 3.60
N GLN A 87 -11.69 7.02 3.51
CA GLN A 87 -12.71 6.48 4.42
C GLN A 87 -12.77 4.94 4.32
N GLY A 88 -12.91 4.27 5.46
CA GLY A 88 -12.91 2.79 5.56
C GLY A 88 -11.56 2.10 5.28
N ARG A 89 -10.63 2.74 4.57
CA ARG A 89 -9.32 2.16 4.20
C ARG A 89 -8.21 2.44 5.21
N VAL A 90 -8.24 3.59 5.90
CA VAL A 90 -7.16 3.98 6.82
C VAL A 90 -7.41 3.51 8.26
N SER A 91 -6.40 2.83 8.81
CA SER A 91 -6.28 2.38 10.21
C SER A 91 -5.02 2.98 10.85
N HIS A 92 -5.05 3.22 12.16
CA HIS A 92 -3.88 3.67 12.94
C HIS A 92 -3.57 2.68 14.08
N PHE A 93 -2.34 2.71 14.59
CA PHE A 93 -1.90 1.83 15.68
C PHE A 93 -1.57 2.67 16.92
N SER A 94 -2.50 2.77 17.87
CA SER A 94 -2.35 3.63 19.06
C SER A 94 -1.13 3.25 19.90
N ASP A 95 -0.84 1.96 20.06
CA ASP A 95 0.32 1.44 20.81
C ASP A 95 1.66 2.01 20.32
N LYS A 96 1.74 2.39 19.02
CA LYS A 96 2.93 2.95 18.39
C LYS A 96 3.21 4.40 18.76
N LEU A 97 2.21 5.12 19.28
CA LEU A 97 2.35 6.49 19.75
C LEU A 97 3.23 6.57 21.01
N THR A 98 3.19 5.56 21.90
CA THR A 98 4.10 5.46 23.05
C THR A 98 5.58 5.39 22.63
N GLN A 99 5.85 4.83 21.46
CA GLN A 99 7.17 4.63 20.85
C GLN A 99 7.58 5.80 19.94
N GLY A 100 6.83 6.91 19.94
CA GLY A 100 7.07 8.06 19.08
C GLY A 100 6.82 7.81 17.59
N GLN A 101 6.05 6.77 17.24
CA GLN A 101 5.74 6.41 15.86
C GLN A 101 4.28 6.75 15.54
N ALA A 102 4.06 7.82 14.77
CA ALA A 102 2.75 8.09 14.19
C ALA A 102 2.60 7.15 12.97
N TYR A 103 2.01 5.99 13.19
CA TYR A 103 1.95 4.89 12.22
C TYR A 103 0.52 4.67 11.72
N ILE A 104 0.33 4.68 10.40
CA ILE A 104 -0.94 4.38 9.74
C ILE A 104 -0.80 3.27 8.69
N THR A 105 -1.92 2.63 8.35
CA THR A 105 -2.01 1.67 7.24
C THR A 105 -3.19 2.04 6.36
N ILE A 106 -2.92 2.16 5.05
CA ILE A 106 -3.90 2.35 3.98
C ILE A 106 -4.16 0.96 3.39
N LYS A 107 -5.38 0.45 3.56
CA LYS A 107 -5.78 -0.86 3.05
C LYS A 107 -6.28 -0.79 1.61
N ASN A 108 -6.16 -1.90 0.87
CA ASN A 108 -6.62 -2.02 -0.52
C ASN A 108 -6.13 -0.82 -1.36
N VAL A 109 -4.80 -0.74 -1.48
CA VAL A 109 -4.08 0.35 -2.13
C VAL A 109 -4.40 0.37 -3.63
N LYS A 110 -4.54 1.57 -4.20
CA LYS A 110 -4.82 1.84 -5.62
C LYS A 110 -3.63 2.58 -6.23
N LEU A 111 -3.48 2.54 -7.54
CA LEU A 111 -2.45 3.35 -8.23
C LEU A 111 -2.58 4.85 -7.91
N THR A 112 -3.81 5.34 -7.69
CA THR A 112 -4.10 6.73 -7.27
C THR A 112 -3.66 7.08 -5.85
N ASP A 113 -3.29 6.10 -5.02
CA ASP A 113 -2.65 6.35 -3.73
C ASP A 113 -1.14 6.63 -3.88
N ASN A 114 -0.56 6.47 -5.07
CA ASN A 114 0.80 6.90 -5.33
C ASN A 114 0.92 8.42 -5.15
N GLY A 115 2.01 8.89 -4.55
CA GLY A 115 2.31 10.31 -4.40
C GLY A 115 2.95 10.68 -3.06
N LYS A 116 2.89 11.98 -2.75
CA LYS A 116 3.50 12.57 -1.56
C LYS A 116 2.50 12.62 -0.40
N TYR A 117 2.90 12.03 0.71
CA TYR A 117 2.19 12.07 1.98
C TYR A 117 2.97 12.93 2.97
N THR A 118 2.24 13.64 3.82
CA THR A 118 2.80 14.55 4.81
C THR A 118 2.24 14.21 6.18
N CYS A 119 3.12 13.95 7.13
CA CYS A 119 2.80 13.79 8.55
C CYS A 119 3.04 15.12 9.26
N ASN A 120 1.97 15.75 9.74
CA ASN A 120 1.99 17.10 10.32
C ASN A 120 1.66 17.07 11.82
N PHE A 121 2.61 17.52 12.62
CA PHE A 121 2.44 17.96 14.01
C PHE A 121 2.48 19.50 14.06
N PRO A 122 1.95 20.15 15.11
CA PRO A 122 1.91 21.61 15.22
C PRO A 122 3.26 22.33 15.05
N ASP A 123 4.37 21.69 15.44
CA ASP A 123 5.73 22.23 15.35
C ASP A 123 6.66 21.46 14.38
N ARG A 124 6.19 20.36 13.75
CA ARG A 124 7.03 19.49 12.90
C ARG A 124 6.26 18.86 11.75
N THR A 125 6.85 18.90 10.57
CA THR A 125 6.33 18.26 9.35
C THR A 125 7.33 17.22 8.84
N THR A 126 6.85 16.08 8.37
CA THR A 126 7.66 15.00 7.78
C THR A 126 7.03 14.54 6.47
N GLU A 127 7.79 14.58 5.38
CA GLU A 127 7.33 14.19 4.04
C GLU A 127 7.76 12.76 3.71
N ILE A 128 6.88 11.97 3.10
CA ILE A 128 7.09 10.57 2.72
C ILE A 128 6.50 10.35 1.32
N LEU A 129 7.26 9.73 0.43
CA LEU A 129 6.78 9.32 -0.88
C LEU A 129 6.26 7.89 -0.80
N LEU A 130 4.99 7.69 -1.19
CA LEU A 130 4.38 6.37 -1.37
C LEU A 130 4.39 6.05 -2.87
N HIS A 131 5.22 5.09 -3.26
CA HIS A 131 5.13 4.49 -4.59
C HIS A 131 4.18 3.30 -4.53
N VAL A 132 3.27 3.20 -5.49
CA VAL A 132 2.38 2.04 -5.67
C VAL A 132 2.68 1.46 -7.04
N GLY A 133 2.90 0.15 -7.08
CA GLY A 133 3.19 -0.59 -8.30
C GLY A 133 2.05 -1.54 -8.68
N GLU A 134 1.97 -1.87 -9.96
CA GLU A 134 1.19 -3.02 -10.40
C GLU A 134 2.03 -4.29 -10.18
N CYS A 135 1.39 -5.44 -9.94
CA CYS A 135 2.14 -6.68 -9.88
C CYS A 135 2.34 -7.22 -11.29
N CYS A 136 3.60 -7.29 -11.71
CA CYS A 136 3.97 -7.92 -12.97
C CYS A 136 3.48 -9.37 -12.96
N HIS A 137 2.65 -9.72 -13.95
CA HIS A 137 2.17 -11.08 -14.12
C HIS A 137 3.26 -11.87 -14.85
N GLU A 138 3.98 -12.74 -14.14
CA GLU A 138 4.86 -13.73 -14.76
C GLU A 138 4.00 -14.77 -15.51
N THR A 139 3.54 -14.43 -16.72
CA THR A 139 3.20 -15.45 -17.71
C THR A 139 4.49 -16.18 -18.06
N PHE A 140 4.71 -17.36 -17.48
CA PHE A 140 5.64 -18.36 -18.02
C PHE A 140 5.09 -18.91 -19.35
N ASP A 141 5.07 -18.07 -20.38
CA ASP A 141 4.93 -18.51 -21.76
C ASP A 141 6.34 -18.78 -22.32
N TYR A 142 6.65 -20.05 -22.52
CA TYR A 142 7.94 -20.51 -23.06
C TYR A 142 8.18 -20.12 -24.53
N SER A 143 7.29 -19.33 -25.15
CA SER A 143 7.36 -18.92 -26.56
C SER A 143 7.72 -17.44 -26.80
N VAL A 144 7.89 -16.60 -25.76
CA VAL A 144 8.23 -15.18 -25.92
C VAL A 144 9.61 -14.86 -25.33
N LEU A 145 10.64 -14.93 -26.17
CA LEU A 145 11.95 -14.32 -25.91
C LEU A 145 11.95 -12.85 -26.36
N ASP A 146 11.25 -11.99 -25.62
CA ASP A 146 11.55 -10.55 -25.52
C ASP A 146 10.57 -9.85 -24.55
N GLY A 147 11.09 -8.94 -23.71
CA GLY A 147 10.26 -7.93 -23.05
C GLY A 147 9.95 -8.07 -21.55
N ASP A 148 10.97 -8.26 -20.71
CA ASP A 148 10.87 -7.87 -19.29
C ASP A 148 10.68 -6.35 -19.18
N ILE A 149 9.43 -5.87 -19.17
CA ILE A 149 9.10 -4.47 -18.88
C ILE A 149 7.97 -4.41 -17.84
N CYS A 150 8.38 -4.39 -16.57
CA CYS A 150 7.61 -3.69 -15.54
C CYS A 150 7.93 -2.18 -15.70
N GLY A 151 6.98 -1.43 -16.27
CA GLY A 151 7.06 0.03 -16.42
C GLY A 151 6.44 0.79 -15.24
#